data_AF-A0A358XKG6-F1
#
_entry.id   AF-A0A358XKG6-F1
#
_cell.length_a   1.000
_cell.length_b   1.000
_cell.length_c   1.000
_cell.angle_alpha   90.00
_cell.angle_beta   90.00
_cell.angle_gamma   90.00
#
_symmetry.space_group_name_H-M   'P 1'
#
loop_
_entity.id
_entity.type
_entity.pdbx_description
1 polymer ?
#
loop_
_entity_poly.entity_id
_entity_poly.type
_entity_poly.pdbx_seq_one_letter_code
_entity_poly.pdbx_strand_id
1 'polypeptide(L)' 'MSSAISNERPQPDQVLVDIVDYVLNYKIEEKVAWNTAFYCFLDTIGCGLEALTYPACTKLLG' A
#
# COMPACT_ATOMS: atom_id res chain seq x y z
N MET A 1 4.52 -26.24 -38.40
CA MET A 1 5.67 -26.30 -37.48
C MET A 1 5.19 -25.77 -36.14
N SER A 2 4.89 -26.65 -35.19
CA SER A 2 4.50 -26.27 -33.83
C SER A 2 5.75 -25.84 -33.05
N SER A 3 5.79 -24.60 -32.58
CA SER A 3 6.85 -24.09 -31.70
C SER A 3 6.73 -24.74 -30.33
N ALA A 4 7.84 -25.22 -29.76
CA ALA A 4 7.89 -25.67 -28.37
C ALA A 4 7.58 -24.49 -27.44
N ILE A 5 6.58 -24.64 -26.57
CA ILE A 5 6.26 -23.65 -25.54
C ILE A 5 7.27 -23.84 -24.41
N SER A 6 8.06 -22.81 -24.11
CA SER A 6 8.97 -22.81 -22.98
C SER A 6 8.19 -22.79 -21.66
N ASN A 7 8.55 -23.66 -20.72
CA ASN A 7 8.03 -23.66 -19.35
C ASN A 7 8.85 -22.75 -18.41
N GLU A 8 9.81 -21.99 -18.95
CA GLU A 8 10.54 -21.01 -18.16
C GLU A 8 9.62 -19.84 -17.81
N ARG A 9 9.50 -19.57 -16.50
CA ARG A 9 8.71 -18.45 -16.02
C ARG A 9 9.43 -17.14 -16.39
N PRO A 10 8.75 -16.19 -17.05
CA PRO A 10 9.33 -14.90 -17.35
C PRO A 10 9.66 -14.15 -16.05
N GLN A 11 10.64 -13.26 -16.15
CA GLN A 11 10.93 -12.33 -15.06
C GLN A 11 9.72 -11.41 -14.79
N PRO A 12 9.54 -10.92 -13.56
CA PRO A 12 8.51 -9.95 -13.23
C PRO A 12 8.62 -8.69 -14.10
N ASP A 13 7.50 -8.06 -14.40
CA ASP A 13 7.46 -6.80 -15.13
C ASP A 13 8.26 -5.73 -14.40
N GLN A 14 8.94 -4.85 -15.16
CA GLN A 14 9.82 -3.83 -14.59
C GLN A 14 9.10 -2.93 -13.58
N VAL A 15 7.82 -2.60 -13.81
CA VAL A 15 7.01 -1.79 -12.88
C VAL A 15 6.89 -2.46 -11.51
N LEU A 16 6.78 -3.79 -11.46
CA LEU A 16 6.74 -4.52 -10.19
C LEU A 16 8.09 -4.52 -9.51
N VAL A 17 9.17 -4.67 -10.28
CA VAL A 17 10.55 -4.59 -9.78
C VAL A 17 10.83 -3.22 -9.17
N ASP A 18 10.46 -2.14 -9.87
CA ASP A 18 10.69 -0.77 -9.40
C ASP A 18 9.95 -0.46 -8.09
N ILE A 19 8.71 -0.94 -7.94
CA ILE A 19 7.93 -0.80 -6.70
C ILE A 19 8.63 -1.54 -5.56
N VAL A 20 9.05 -2.78 -5.80
CA VAL A 20 9.72 -3.61 -4.78
C VAL A 20 11.04 -2.99 -4.38
N ASP A 21 11.84 -2.53 -5.34
CA ASP A 21 13.14 -1.91 -5.07
C ASP A 21 12.99 -0.62 -4.25
N TYR A 22 11.97 0.19 -4.54
CA TYR A 22 11.63 1.36 -3.71
C TYR A 22 11.23 0.93 -2.29
N VAL A 23 10.28 0.00 -2.16
CA VAL A 23 9.75 -0.43 -0.84
C VAL A 23 10.83 -1.05 0.05
N LEU A 24 11.73 -1.85 -0.53
CA LEU A 24 12.74 -2.58 0.25
C LEU A 24 13.99 -1.74 0.54
N ASN A 25 14.41 -0.88 -0.39
CA ASN A 25 15.74 -0.28 -0.34
C ASN A 25 15.74 1.23 -0.11
N TYR A 26 14.66 1.93 -0.44
CA TYR A 26 14.60 3.38 -0.27
C TYR A 26 14.41 3.76 1.20
N LYS A 27 15.20 4.71 1.68
CA LYS A 27 15.11 5.24 3.04
C LYS A 27 14.57 6.66 3.02
N ILE A 28 13.46 6.87 3.72
CA ILE A 28 12.86 8.20 3.89
C ILE A 28 13.56 8.91 5.05
N GLU A 29 14.36 9.93 4.75
CA GLU A 29 15.12 10.72 5.74
C GLU A 29 14.50 12.10 6.02
N GLU A 30 13.52 12.51 5.22
CA GLU A 30 12.90 13.84 5.32
C GLU A 30 11.99 13.95 6.55
N LYS A 31 12.33 14.87 7.46
CA LYS A 31 11.56 15.10 8.69
C LYS A 31 10.13 15.54 8.42
N VAL A 32 9.90 16.34 7.38
CA VAL A 32 8.57 16.79 6.99
C VAL A 32 7.68 15.61 6.60
N ALA A 33 8.21 14.61 5.89
CA ALA A 33 7.45 13.44 5.49
C ALA A 33 6.99 12.63 6.71
N TRP A 34 7.88 12.39 7.67
CA TRP A 34 7.54 11.68 8.92
C TRP A 34 6.56 12.44 9.80
N ASN A 35 6.74 13.75 9.97
CA ASN A 35 5.84 14.58 10.77
C ASN A 35 4.44 14.62 10.16
N THR A 36 4.34 14.84 8.84
CA THR A 36 3.06 14.86 8.15
C THR A 36 2.39 13.47 8.16
N ALA A 37 3.15 12.38 7.99
CA ALA A 37 2.62 11.02 8.09
C ALA A 37 2.04 10.74 9.48
N PHE A 38 2.70 11.20 10.55
CA PHE A 38 2.18 11.08 11.90
C PHE A 38 0.86 11.84 12.09
N TYR A 39 0.75 13.07 11.59
CA TYR A 39 -0.51 13.82 11.65
C TYR A 39 -1.62 13.17 10.81
N CYS A 40 -1.29 12.63 9.63
CA CYS A 40 -2.22 11.87 8.79
C CYS A 40 -2.72 10.60 9.51
N PHE A 41 -1.86 9.92 10.26
CA PHE A 41 -2.25 8.78 11.08
C PHE A 41 -3.27 9.19 12.16
N LEU A 42 -3.03 10.29 12.89
CA LEU A 42 -3.97 10.79 13.90
C LEU A 42 -5.33 11.17 13.28
N ASP A 43 -5.30 11.83 12.12
CA ASP A 43 -6.51 12.20 11.37
C ASP A 43 -7.31 10.97 10.93
N THR A 44 -6.63 9.95 10.40
CA THR A 44 -7.23 8.69 9.96
C THR A 44 -7.90 7.95 11.13
N ILE A 45 -7.23 7.86 12.27
CA ILE A 45 -7.81 7.25 13.48
C ILE A 45 -9.00 8.06 13.99
N GLY A 46 -8.89 9.40 14.00
CA GLY A 46 -9.99 10.28 14.39
C GLY A 46 -11.25 10.03 13.54
N CYS A 47 -11.09 10.02 12.22
CA CYS A 47 -12.17 9.68 11.28
C CYS A 47 -12.76 8.29 11.55
N GLY A 48 -11.89 7.29 11.78
CA GLY A 48 -12.32 5.92 12.06
C GLY A 48 -13.14 5.80 13.34
N LEU A 49 -12.74 6.48 14.41
CA LEU A 49 -13.47 6.47 15.70
C LEU A 49 -14.80 7.22 15.61
N GLU A 50 -14.83 8.37 14.92
CA GLU A 50 -16.07 9.13 14.72
C GLU A 50 -17.09 8.30 13.92
N ALA A 51 -16.64 7.58 12.90
CA ALA A 51 -17.49 6.73 12.06
C ALA A 51 -18.24 5.64 12.86
N LEU A 52 -17.71 5.20 14.01
CA LEU A 52 -18.36 4.22 14.89
C LEU A 52 -19.68 4.73 15.50
N THR A 53 -19.92 6.04 15.48
CA THR A 53 -21.18 6.64 15.95
C THR A 53 -22.31 6.55 14.92
N TYR A 54 -22.02 6.11 13.69
CA TYR A 54 -22.98 6.04 12.60
C TYR A 54 -23.45 4.59 12.37
N PRO A 55 -24.72 4.25 12.66
CA PRO A 55 -25.25 2.89 12.49
C PRO A 55 -25.13 2.35 11.06
N ALA A 56 -25.15 3.24 10.07
CA ALA A 56 -24.96 2.89 8.66
C ALA A 56 -23.53 2.40 8.36
N CYS A 57 -22.52 2.91 9.08
CA CYS A 57 -21.14 2.45 8.99
C CYS A 57 -20.97 1.16 9.78
N THR A 58 -21.37 1.15 11.06
CA THR A 58 -21.14 0.01 11.95
C THR A 58 -21.87 -1.27 11.54
N LYS A 59 -23.00 -1.19 10.84
CA LYS A 59 -23.68 -2.39 10.29
C LYS A 59 -22.86 -3.16 9.24
N LEU A 60 -21.81 -2.54 8.67
CA LEU A 60 -20.89 -3.17 7.71
C LEU A 60 -19.61 -3.67 8.38
N LEU A 61 -19.40 -3.28 9.64
CA LEU A 61 -18.35 -3.84 10.48
C LEU A 61 -18.90 -5.16 11.04
N GLY A 62 -18.14 -6.24 10.86
CA GLY A 62 -18.59 -7.63 11.08
C GLY A 62 -19.16 -7.90 12.46
#